data_AF-A0A3Q1EMC7-F1
#
_entry.id   AF-A0A3Q1EMC7-F1
#
_cell.length_a   1.000
_cell.length_b   1.000
_cell.length_c   1.000
_cell.angle_alpha   90.00
_cell.angle_beta   90.00
_cell.angle_gamma   90.00
#
_symmetry.space_group_name_H-M   'P 1'
#
loop_
_entity.id
_entity.type
_entity.pdbx_description
1 polymer ?
#
loop_
_entity_poly.entity_id
_entity_poly.type
_entity_poly.pdbx_seq_one_letter_code
_entity_poly.pdbx_strand_id
1 'polypeptide(L)'
;MTVAVRFRRHLRRLLLLLASCCLLSLLLSAYFLFTNSSPSMQLGQSAEPACSQPLSMSPYRQLPYPYPPNPPHTHVHTDPVVLVLVESQYSQLGQDIVAILESAHFQFRMEIASGKGDLPPLTEKGRGRYSLIIYENLLKYAHADTWNRQLLHQYCTEYRVGIIGFYRSTENSPSVLKLRGLPLVLRTNQALWDCCVVSSSPLLHLTKPGTDRGALPGEDWTSFSSNHSTYQAVLHARAKEGAGAGSGDNPGPGFSQGHQATVVQDMGLYDGVRRVLFGQGLGYWLHRLILVDAISYLSDRKLTLGLDRHILVDIDDIFVGKEGTRMNAKDVKALLDTQRQLRSQISNFTFNLGFSGKFYHTGTMEEDEGDDLLLKYVDEFWWFPHMWSHMQPHLFHNESSLLEQMVLNKEFALEHNIPVDMGYAVAPHHSGVYPVHLQLYEAWRRVWSIRVTSTEEYPHLKPARYRKGFIHNNIMVLPRQTCGLFTHTIYYKEYPGGPKELDKSIRGGELFLTVLLNPVNELDKPKGSHVLTCFSSLWLSHSHSHTHFTHLYVQGLEILLESQKHTDANYIFFPLCFRYLLSFSLTFSLS
;
A
#
# COMPACT_ATOMS: atom_id res chain seq x y z
N MET A 1 -18.27 -26.59 76.87
CA MET A 1 -17.55 -25.97 75.73
C MET A 1 -18.43 -24.88 75.12
N THR A 2 -18.01 -23.63 75.20
CA THR A 2 -18.82 -22.44 74.94
C THR A 2 -19.15 -22.23 73.45
N VAL A 3 -20.37 -21.75 73.18
CA VAL A 3 -20.94 -21.48 71.84
C VAL A 3 -19.98 -20.67 70.95
N ALA A 4 -19.21 -19.76 71.52
CA ALA A 4 -18.19 -18.96 70.83
C ALA A 4 -17.08 -19.79 70.16
N VAL A 5 -16.66 -20.91 70.77
CA VAL A 5 -15.62 -21.79 70.20
C VAL A 5 -16.16 -22.61 69.03
N ARG A 6 -17.44 -23.04 69.10
CA ARG A 6 -18.13 -23.66 67.96
C ARG A 6 -18.28 -22.66 66.82
N PHE A 7 -18.72 -21.44 67.09
CA PHE A 7 -18.91 -20.41 66.07
C PHE A 7 -17.60 -20.03 65.35
N ARG A 8 -16.48 -19.84 66.08
CA ARG A 8 -15.15 -19.64 65.48
C ARG A 8 -14.70 -20.82 64.61
N ARG A 9 -15.01 -22.06 65.01
CA ARG A 9 -14.69 -23.25 64.20
C ARG A 9 -15.54 -23.32 62.93
N HIS A 10 -16.82 -22.99 63.01
CA HIS A 10 -17.71 -22.94 61.83
C HIS A 10 -17.32 -21.80 60.87
N LEU A 11 -16.96 -20.61 61.39
CA LEU A 11 -16.49 -19.50 60.56
C LEU A 11 -15.15 -19.81 59.89
N ARG A 12 -14.19 -20.43 60.60
CA ARG A 12 -12.93 -20.89 59.98
C ARG A 12 -13.16 -21.94 58.91
N ARG A 13 -14.08 -22.89 59.13
CA ARG A 13 -14.45 -23.88 58.11
C ARG A 13 -15.12 -23.23 56.90
N LEU A 14 -15.97 -22.23 57.11
CA LEU A 14 -16.62 -21.47 56.04
C LEU A 14 -15.60 -20.67 55.21
N LEU A 15 -14.65 -20.00 55.88
CA LEU A 15 -13.59 -19.24 55.22
C LEU A 15 -12.63 -20.15 54.44
N LEU A 16 -12.30 -21.33 54.98
CA LEU A 16 -11.51 -22.33 54.27
C LEU A 16 -12.26 -22.90 53.06
N LEU A 17 -13.56 -23.14 53.18
CA LEU A 17 -14.42 -23.56 52.07
C LEU A 17 -14.48 -22.48 50.98
N LEU A 18 -14.69 -21.22 51.35
CA LEU A 18 -14.67 -20.08 50.42
C LEU A 18 -13.32 -19.94 49.70
N ALA A 19 -12.22 -20.01 50.45
CA ALA A 19 -10.87 -19.97 49.87
C ALA A 19 -10.65 -21.13 48.89
N SER A 20 -11.10 -22.35 49.25
CA SER A 20 -10.99 -23.52 48.38
C SER A 20 -11.85 -23.41 47.12
N CYS A 21 -13.06 -22.86 47.21
CA CYS A 21 -13.93 -22.61 46.05
C CYS A 21 -13.35 -21.53 45.13
N CYS A 22 -12.76 -20.46 45.68
CA CYS A 22 -12.08 -19.44 44.87
C CYS A 22 -10.87 -20.02 44.14
N LEU A 23 -10.05 -20.83 44.80
CA LEU A 23 -8.91 -21.51 44.19
C LEU A 23 -9.37 -22.47 43.08
N LEU A 24 -10.43 -23.24 43.33
CA LEU A 24 -11.01 -24.14 42.34
C LEU A 24 -11.58 -23.37 41.14
N SER A 25 -12.24 -22.23 41.36
CA SER A 25 -12.73 -21.35 40.29
C SER A 25 -11.57 -20.80 39.47
N LEU A 26 -10.49 -20.33 40.10
CA LEU A 26 -9.31 -19.83 39.39
C LEU A 26 -8.64 -20.93 38.57
N LEU A 27 -8.54 -22.15 39.11
CA LEU A 27 -7.99 -23.31 38.40
C LEU A 27 -8.90 -23.75 37.24
N LEU A 28 -10.21 -23.73 37.40
CA LEU A 28 -11.17 -24.01 36.32
C LEU A 28 -11.14 -22.94 35.24
N SER A 29 -11.09 -21.65 35.61
CA SER A 29 -10.94 -20.54 34.66
C SER A 29 -9.60 -20.62 33.91
N ALA A 30 -8.51 -20.94 34.61
CA ALA A 30 -7.21 -21.17 33.99
C ALA A 30 -7.26 -22.39 33.05
N TYR A 31 -7.87 -23.50 33.48
CA TYR A 31 -8.05 -24.69 32.65
C TYR A 31 -8.88 -24.38 31.41
N PHE A 32 -10.00 -23.66 31.51
CA PHE A 32 -10.81 -23.26 30.35
C PHE A 32 -10.10 -22.25 29.45
N LEU A 33 -9.30 -21.34 30.02
CA LEU A 33 -8.45 -20.43 29.23
C LEU A 33 -7.37 -21.23 28.47
N PHE A 34 -6.67 -22.15 29.13
CA PHE A 34 -5.61 -22.96 28.55
C PHE A 34 -6.12 -24.02 27.56
N THR A 35 -7.31 -24.58 27.80
CA THR A 35 -7.94 -25.55 26.88
C THR A 35 -8.64 -24.87 25.70
N ASN A 36 -9.25 -23.69 25.87
CA ASN A 36 -9.77 -22.90 24.74
C ASN A 36 -8.68 -22.13 23.99
N SER A 37 -7.48 -21.96 24.55
CA SER A 37 -6.30 -21.46 23.82
C SER A 37 -5.50 -22.58 23.14
N SER A 38 -5.93 -23.83 23.25
CA SER A 38 -5.32 -24.97 22.57
C SER A 38 -6.29 -25.51 21.52
N PRO A 39 -6.23 -25.07 20.24
CA PRO A 39 -6.91 -25.80 19.18
C PRO A 39 -6.33 -27.22 19.15
N SER A 40 -7.21 -28.21 19.28
CA SER A 40 -6.90 -29.62 19.11
C SER A 40 -6.19 -29.81 17.77
N MET A 41 -4.91 -30.22 17.85
CA MET A 41 -4.12 -30.64 16.69
C MET A 41 -4.77 -31.87 16.06
N GLN A 42 -5.59 -31.66 15.02
CA GLN A 42 -5.63 -32.63 13.95
C GLN A 42 -4.32 -32.49 13.18
N LEU A 43 -3.48 -33.51 13.31
CA LEU A 43 -2.28 -33.75 12.51
C LEU A 43 -2.71 -33.99 11.05
N GLY A 44 -3.12 -32.92 10.36
CA GLY A 44 -3.46 -32.89 8.95
C GLY A 44 -2.28 -32.32 8.18
N GLN A 45 -1.65 -33.21 7.41
CA GLN A 45 -0.74 -32.98 6.27
C GLN A 45 -0.41 -31.51 5.95
N SER A 46 0.88 -31.20 5.98
CA SER A 46 1.47 -30.00 5.37
C SER A 46 0.95 -29.85 3.93
N ALA A 47 -0.03 -28.98 3.73
CA ALA A 47 -0.45 -28.60 2.40
C ALA A 47 0.60 -27.62 1.86
N GLU A 48 1.23 -28.01 0.75
CA GLU A 48 2.00 -27.11 -0.11
C GLU A 48 1.25 -25.77 -0.32
N PRO A 49 1.95 -24.67 -0.68
CA PRO A 49 1.25 -23.46 -1.11
C PRO A 49 0.23 -23.85 -2.18
N ALA A 50 -1.06 -23.61 -1.93
CA ALA A 50 -2.16 -23.98 -2.83
C ALA A 50 -2.01 -23.42 -4.26
N CYS A 51 -1.07 -22.49 -4.44
CA CYS A 51 -0.81 -21.75 -5.66
C CYS A 51 0.56 -22.08 -6.28
N SER A 52 1.25 -23.10 -5.76
CA SER A 52 2.56 -23.57 -6.24
C SER A 52 2.53 -24.88 -7.02
N GLN A 53 1.40 -25.60 -7.02
CA GLN A 53 1.26 -26.74 -7.91
C GLN A 53 1.01 -26.24 -9.33
N PRO A 54 1.87 -26.57 -10.31
CA PRO A 54 1.54 -26.34 -11.70
C PRO A 54 0.26 -27.13 -11.97
N LEU A 55 -0.81 -26.42 -12.30
CA LEU A 55 -2.04 -27.04 -12.77
C LEU A 55 -1.67 -28.05 -13.85
N SER A 56 -1.93 -29.33 -13.62
CA SER A 56 -2.02 -30.31 -14.70
C SER A 56 -3.27 -29.97 -15.50
N MET A 57 -3.16 -28.97 -16.38
CA MET A 57 -4.19 -28.61 -17.32
C MET A 57 -3.54 -28.22 -18.64
N SER A 58 -4.07 -28.84 -19.69
CA SER A 58 -3.95 -28.57 -21.13
C SER A 58 -3.23 -27.27 -21.47
N PRO A 59 -2.28 -27.25 -22.44
CA PRO A 59 -1.45 -26.09 -22.72
C PRO A 59 -2.35 -24.86 -22.91
N TYR A 60 -2.42 -24.02 -21.88
CA TYR A 60 -2.96 -22.69 -21.97
C TYR A 60 -2.14 -22.03 -23.07
N ARG A 61 -2.73 -21.95 -24.27
CA ARG A 61 -2.07 -21.34 -25.43
C ARG A 61 -1.70 -19.93 -24.98
N GLN A 62 -0.41 -19.68 -24.78
CA GLN A 62 0.12 -18.34 -24.69
C GLN A 62 -0.24 -17.69 -26.02
N LEU A 63 -1.33 -16.94 -26.03
CA LEU A 63 -1.72 -16.17 -27.20
C LEU A 63 -0.70 -15.03 -27.33
N PRO A 64 -0.17 -14.77 -28.53
CA PRO A 64 0.81 -13.71 -28.74
C PRO A 64 0.24 -12.38 -28.23
N TYR A 65 1.02 -11.67 -27.41
CA TYR A 65 0.71 -10.29 -27.04
C TYR A 65 1.24 -9.36 -28.14
N PRO A 66 0.40 -8.50 -28.75
CA PRO A 66 -1.04 -8.30 -28.52
C PRO A 66 -1.91 -9.30 -29.32
N TYR A 67 -2.98 -9.81 -28.69
CA TYR A 67 -3.99 -10.65 -29.37
C TYR A 67 -5.23 -9.82 -29.73
N PRO A 68 -5.81 -9.98 -30.94
CA PRO A 68 -5.39 -10.89 -32.02
C PRO A 68 -4.10 -10.43 -32.74
N PRO A 69 -3.27 -11.38 -33.22
CA PRO A 69 -1.94 -11.14 -33.81
C PRO A 69 -1.96 -10.34 -35.12
N ASN A 70 -3.13 -10.17 -35.72
CA ASN A 70 -3.36 -9.33 -36.89
C ASN A 70 -4.50 -8.35 -36.59
N PRO A 71 -4.23 -7.13 -36.09
CA PRO A 71 -5.23 -6.07 -36.11
C PRO A 71 -5.68 -5.84 -37.56
N PRO A 72 -6.98 -5.64 -37.85
CA PRO A 72 -7.38 -5.11 -39.15
C PRO A 72 -6.57 -3.84 -39.44
N HIS A 73 -5.99 -3.75 -40.64
CA HIS A 73 -5.06 -2.70 -41.09
C HIS A 73 -5.63 -1.26 -41.12
N THR A 74 -6.81 -1.05 -40.58
CA THR A 74 -7.32 0.29 -40.26
C THR A 74 -6.66 0.73 -38.96
N HIS A 75 -5.74 1.69 -39.03
CA HIS A 75 -5.22 2.42 -37.87
C HIS A 75 -6.36 3.19 -37.19
N VAL A 76 -7.20 2.48 -36.43
CA VAL A 76 -8.29 3.09 -35.68
C VAL A 76 -7.70 3.59 -34.36
N HIS A 77 -7.39 4.88 -34.30
CA HIS A 77 -6.80 5.50 -33.13
C HIS A 77 -7.86 5.76 -32.06
N THR A 78 -7.58 5.29 -30.85
CA THR A 78 -8.26 5.74 -29.63
C THR A 78 -7.40 6.74 -28.87
N ASP A 79 -8.02 7.75 -28.30
CA ASP A 79 -7.35 8.65 -27.36
C ASP A 79 -7.12 7.92 -26.02
N PRO A 80 -5.99 8.18 -25.32
CA PRO A 80 -5.63 7.50 -24.08
C PRO A 80 -6.45 8.05 -22.89
N VAL A 81 -7.77 7.91 -23.00
CA VAL A 81 -8.76 8.39 -22.03
C VAL A 81 -9.61 7.21 -21.57
N VAL A 82 -9.86 7.12 -20.27
CA VAL A 82 -10.74 6.12 -19.67
C VAL A 82 -12.15 6.67 -19.53
N LEU A 83 -13.17 5.99 -20.04
CA LEU A 83 -14.56 6.29 -19.72
C LEU A 83 -14.98 5.52 -18.47
N VAL A 84 -15.34 6.22 -17.40
CA VAL A 84 -15.77 5.62 -16.13
C VAL A 84 -17.28 5.82 -15.98
N LEU A 85 -18.02 4.73 -15.98
CA LEU A 85 -19.47 4.69 -15.87
C LEU A 85 -19.87 4.30 -14.44
N VAL A 86 -20.32 5.30 -13.68
CA VAL A 86 -20.62 5.20 -12.24
C VAL A 86 -22.12 5.17 -11.98
N GLU A 87 -22.54 4.65 -10.84
CA GLU A 87 -23.96 4.67 -10.46
C GLU A 87 -24.43 6.07 -10.03
N SER A 88 -23.55 6.83 -9.40
CA SER A 88 -23.77 8.23 -9.02
C SER A 88 -22.44 8.96 -8.93
N GLN A 89 -22.46 10.30 -8.89
CA GLN A 89 -21.24 11.10 -8.71
C GLN A 89 -20.57 10.87 -7.35
N TYR A 90 -21.27 10.27 -6.37
CA TYR A 90 -20.79 10.12 -5.00
C TYR A 90 -20.59 8.65 -4.58
N SER A 91 -20.69 7.72 -5.52
CA SER A 91 -20.53 6.30 -5.20
C SER A 91 -19.09 6.00 -4.77
N GLN A 92 -18.95 5.27 -3.66
CA GLN A 92 -17.63 5.04 -3.06
C GLN A 92 -16.68 4.31 -4.02
N LEU A 93 -17.16 3.29 -4.74
CA LEU A 93 -16.33 2.55 -5.67
C LEU A 93 -15.97 3.42 -6.90
N GLY A 94 -16.91 4.20 -7.42
CA GLY A 94 -16.63 5.19 -8.45
C GLY A 94 -15.54 6.18 -8.04
N GLN A 95 -15.62 6.73 -6.82
CA GLN A 95 -14.62 7.63 -6.26
C GLN A 95 -13.26 6.94 -6.03
N ASP A 96 -13.24 5.69 -5.59
CA ASP A 96 -12.01 4.91 -5.42
C ASP A 96 -11.31 4.65 -6.78
N ILE A 97 -12.08 4.33 -7.83
CA ILE A 97 -11.56 4.16 -9.19
C ILE A 97 -10.95 5.47 -9.68
N VAL A 98 -11.70 6.57 -9.55
CA VAL A 98 -11.25 7.92 -9.94
C VAL A 98 -9.98 8.31 -9.20
N ALA A 99 -9.90 8.08 -7.89
CA ALA A 99 -8.71 8.40 -7.10
C ALA A 99 -7.46 7.64 -7.58
N ILE A 100 -7.59 6.39 -8.03
CA ILE A 100 -6.47 5.63 -8.62
C ILE A 100 -6.06 6.23 -9.97
N LEU A 101 -7.03 6.56 -10.83
CA LEU A 101 -6.76 7.17 -12.14
C LEU A 101 -6.08 8.55 -12.00
N GLU A 102 -6.54 9.37 -11.06
CA GLU A 102 -5.97 10.68 -10.74
C GLU A 102 -4.52 10.57 -10.24
N SER A 103 -4.27 9.64 -9.32
CA SER A 103 -2.93 9.40 -8.76
C SER A 103 -1.96 8.84 -9.80
N ALA A 104 -2.47 8.01 -10.73
CA ALA A 104 -1.70 7.50 -11.86
C ALA A 104 -1.57 8.51 -13.02
N HIS A 105 -2.17 9.71 -12.90
CA HIS A 105 -2.26 10.73 -13.95
C HIS A 105 -2.84 10.23 -15.28
N PHE A 106 -3.75 9.27 -15.24
CA PHE A 106 -4.49 8.80 -16.41
C PHE A 106 -5.66 9.72 -16.69
N GLN A 107 -5.81 10.16 -17.94
CA GLN A 107 -6.96 10.97 -18.35
C GLN A 107 -8.23 10.13 -18.29
N PHE A 108 -9.31 10.69 -17.75
CA PHE A 108 -10.58 10.00 -17.67
C PHE A 108 -11.76 10.95 -17.82
N ARG A 109 -12.91 10.38 -18.17
CA ARG A 109 -14.21 11.04 -18.16
C ARG A 109 -15.18 10.20 -17.35
N MET A 110 -15.79 10.80 -16.34
CA MET A 110 -16.78 10.16 -15.50
C MET A 110 -18.19 10.52 -15.96
N GLU A 111 -19.04 9.52 -16.12
CA GLU A 111 -20.44 9.67 -16.56
C GLU A 111 -21.34 8.74 -15.74
N ILE A 112 -22.59 9.17 -15.49
CA ILE A 112 -23.55 8.34 -14.74
C ILE A 112 -24.15 7.29 -15.68
N ALA A 113 -23.99 6.02 -15.32
CA ALA A 113 -24.52 4.86 -16.04
C ALA A 113 -26.05 4.77 -15.92
N SER A 114 -26.74 5.52 -16.77
CA SER A 114 -28.20 5.41 -16.91
C SER A 114 -28.55 4.13 -17.64
N GLY A 115 -29.16 3.15 -16.96
CA GLY A 115 -29.51 1.85 -17.57
C GLY A 115 -30.54 1.91 -18.70
N LYS A 116 -31.10 3.10 -18.98
CA LYS A 116 -32.01 3.39 -20.10
C LYS A 116 -31.64 4.69 -20.84
N GLY A 117 -30.54 5.34 -20.46
CA GLY A 117 -30.12 6.61 -21.04
C GLY A 117 -29.09 6.37 -22.14
N ASP A 118 -28.90 7.36 -23.00
CA ASP A 118 -27.92 7.27 -24.07
C ASP A 118 -26.49 7.29 -23.51
N LEU A 119 -25.62 6.48 -24.11
CA LEU A 119 -24.19 6.54 -23.83
C LEU A 119 -23.61 7.89 -24.31
N PRO A 120 -22.55 8.39 -23.65
CA PRO A 120 -21.81 9.53 -24.18
C PRO A 120 -21.25 9.19 -25.57
N PRO A 121 -21.00 10.19 -26.44
CA PRO A 121 -20.39 9.94 -27.74
C PRO A 121 -19.09 9.17 -27.59
N LEU A 122 -18.99 8.01 -28.24
CA LEU A 122 -17.82 7.12 -28.19
C LEU A 122 -16.79 7.46 -29.26
N THR A 123 -17.22 8.12 -30.34
CA THR A 123 -16.37 8.54 -31.46
C THR A 123 -16.47 10.05 -31.68
N GLU A 124 -15.40 10.62 -32.21
CA GLU A 124 -15.35 12.01 -32.66
C GLU A 124 -14.51 12.09 -33.93
N LYS A 125 -15.08 12.61 -35.03
CA LYS A 125 -14.39 12.78 -36.32
C LYS A 125 -13.70 11.50 -36.83
N GLY A 126 -14.35 10.34 -36.64
CA GLY A 126 -13.82 9.03 -37.06
C GLY A 126 -12.73 8.45 -36.15
N ARG A 127 -12.47 9.05 -34.98
CA ARG A 127 -11.54 8.54 -33.95
C ARG A 127 -12.32 8.06 -32.73
N GLY A 128 -11.77 7.08 -32.02
CA GLY A 128 -12.36 6.60 -30.77
C GLY A 128 -11.92 7.49 -29.62
N ARG A 129 -12.87 7.94 -28.81
CA ARG A 129 -12.59 8.90 -27.74
C ARG A 129 -11.97 8.27 -26.50
N TYR A 130 -12.11 6.96 -26.34
CA TYR A 130 -11.70 6.24 -25.14
C TYR A 130 -10.93 4.99 -25.48
N SER A 131 -9.80 4.74 -24.80
CA SER A 131 -9.00 3.52 -24.94
C SER A 131 -9.46 2.40 -24.00
N LEU A 132 -10.29 2.73 -23.00
CA LEU A 132 -10.79 1.80 -21.98
C LEU A 132 -12.14 2.28 -21.46
N ILE A 133 -13.04 1.34 -21.14
CA ILE A 133 -14.30 1.62 -20.44
C ILE A 133 -14.33 0.88 -19.11
N ILE A 134 -14.69 1.55 -18.03
CA ILE A 134 -14.85 0.96 -16.70
C ILE A 134 -16.30 1.12 -16.26
N TYR A 135 -16.95 0.02 -15.91
CA TYR A 135 -18.27 0.00 -15.28
C TYR A 135 -18.12 -0.26 -13.79
N GLU A 136 -18.56 0.69 -12.97
CA GLU A 136 -18.69 0.49 -11.52
C GLU A 136 -19.68 -0.62 -11.19
N ASN A 137 -20.72 -0.80 -12.01
CA ASN A 137 -21.70 -1.88 -11.86
C ASN A 137 -21.81 -2.69 -13.15
N LEU A 138 -21.31 -3.93 -13.10
CA LEU A 138 -21.32 -4.89 -14.19
C LEU A 138 -22.74 -5.20 -14.69
N LEU A 139 -23.76 -5.10 -13.83
CA LEU A 139 -25.15 -5.30 -14.25
C LEU A 139 -25.63 -4.20 -15.20
N LYS A 140 -25.14 -2.95 -15.07
CA LYS A 140 -25.47 -1.87 -16.01
C LYS A 140 -24.92 -2.16 -17.41
N TYR A 141 -23.77 -2.82 -17.48
CA TYR A 141 -23.20 -3.30 -18.73
C TYR A 141 -24.00 -4.50 -19.29
N ALA A 142 -24.22 -5.55 -18.49
CA ALA A 142 -24.90 -6.77 -18.94
C ALA A 142 -26.38 -6.58 -19.29
N HIS A 143 -27.05 -5.63 -18.64
CA HIS A 143 -28.46 -5.30 -18.84
C HIS A 143 -28.68 -3.99 -19.59
N ALA A 144 -27.66 -3.47 -20.29
CA ALA A 144 -27.85 -2.39 -21.25
C ALA A 144 -28.95 -2.77 -22.27
N ASP A 145 -29.71 -1.77 -22.70
CA ASP A 145 -30.72 -1.96 -23.75
C ASP A 145 -30.05 -2.38 -25.07
N THR A 146 -30.85 -2.89 -25.99
CA THR A 146 -30.36 -3.49 -27.24
C THR A 146 -29.53 -2.50 -28.07
N TRP A 147 -29.90 -1.22 -28.10
CA TRP A 147 -29.21 -0.20 -28.87
C TRP A 147 -27.83 0.10 -28.27
N ASN A 148 -27.79 0.45 -26.97
CA ASN A 148 -26.53 0.72 -26.28
C ASN A 148 -25.58 -0.49 -26.28
N ARG A 149 -26.12 -1.71 -26.15
CA ARG A 149 -25.32 -2.94 -26.22
C ARG A 149 -24.69 -3.13 -27.60
N GLN A 150 -25.44 -2.91 -28.68
CA GLN A 150 -24.92 -3.00 -30.05
C GLN A 150 -23.87 -1.93 -30.31
N LEU A 151 -24.13 -0.69 -29.89
CA LEU A 151 -23.20 0.43 -30.04
C LEU A 151 -21.87 0.17 -29.29
N LEU A 152 -21.92 -0.28 -28.03
CA LEU A 152 -20.74 -0.63 -27.26
C LEU A 152 -19.97 -1.79 -27.89
N HIS A 153 -20.68 -2.84 -28.32
CA HIS A 153 -20.05 -3.99 -28.94
C HIS A 153 -19.34 -3.61 -30.23
N GLN A 154 -19.98 -2.82 -31.10
CA GLN A 154 -19.36 -2.30 -32.32
C GLN A 154 -18.13 -1.46 -31.98
N TYR A 155 -18.25 -0.53 -31.02
CA TYR A 155 -17.12 0.30 -30.61
C TYR A 155 -15.95 -0.52 -30.06
N CYS A 156 -16.22 -1.47 -29.15
CA CYS A 156 -15.18 -2.30 -28.53
C CYS A 156 -14.48 -3.22 -29.54
N THR A 157 -15.21 -3.75 -30.53
CA THR A 157 -14.64 -4.62 -31.57
C THR A 157 -13.88 -3.82 -32.63
N GLU A 158 -14.42 -2.71 -33.11
CA GLU A 158 -13.81 -1.84 -34.14
C GLU A 158 -12.57 -1.10 -33.61
N TYR A 159 -12.63 -0.57 -32.38
CA TYR A 159 -11.56 0.23 -31.77
C TYR A 159 -10.68 -0.58 -30.79
N ARG A 160 -10.93 -1.90 -30.66
CA ARG A 160 -10.24 -2.82 -29.73
C ARG A 160 -10.26 -2.40 -28.25
N VAL A 161 -11.30 -1.69 -27.84
CA VAL A 161 -11.46 -1.16 -26.48
C VAL A 161 -11.90 -2.27 -25.53
N GLY A 162 -11.17 -2.43 -24.43
CA GLY A 162 -11.52 -3.38 -23.36
C GLY A 162 -12.50 -2.79 -22.34
N ILE A 163 -13.10 -3.68 -21.53
CA ILE A 163 -14.03 -3.30 -20.46
C ILE A 163 -13.56 -3.84 -19.11
N ILE A 164 -13.52 -2.98 -18.09
CA ILE A 164 -13.41 -3.41 -16.69
C ILE A 164 -14.80 -3.33 -16.05
N GLY A 165 -15.20 -4.35 -15.32
CA GLY A 165 -16.51 -4.38 -14.65
C GLY A 165 -16.42 -4.86 -13.21
N PHE A 166 -17.11 -4.18 -12.31
CA PHE A 166 -17.21 -4.59 -10.91
C PHE A 166 -18.61 -5.11 -10.60
N TYR A 167 -18.70 -6.22 -9.90
CA TYR A 167 -19.95 -6.71 -9.33
C TYR A 167 -19.82 -6.77 -7.82
N ARG A 168 -20.66 -6.01 -7.13
CA ARG A 168 -20.78 -6.02 -5.66
C ARG A 168 -22.13 -6.62 -5.32
N SER A 169 -22.13 -7.71 -4.54
CA SER A 169 -23.39 -8.26 -4.07
C SER A 169 -23.96 -7.44 -2.94
N THR A 170 -25.27 -7.50 -2.82
CA THR A 170 -26.06 -6.91 -1.74
C THR A 170 -26.80 -8.03 -1.00
N GLU A 171 -27.38 -7.73 0.16
CA GLU A 171 -28.19 -8.70 0.91
C GLU A 171 -29.34 -9.29 0.08
N ASN A 172 -29.88 -8.51 -0.86
CA ASN A 172 -30.97 -8.91 -1.75
C ASN A 172 -30.49 -9.61 -3.04
N SER A 173 -29.18 -9.77 -3.24
CA SER A 173 -28.64 -10.41 -4.44
C SER A 173 -28.93 -11.91 -4.45
N PRO A 174 -29.35 -12.49 -5.59
CA PRO A 174 -29.57 -13.92 -5.68
C PRO A 174 -28.25 -14.66 -5.51
N SER A 175 -28.27 -15.79 -4.78
CA SER A 175 -27.08 -16.59 -4.49
C SER A 175 -26.31 -17.05 -5.73
N VAL A 176 -27.02 -17.27 -6.84
CA VAL A 176 -26.46 -17.59 -8.15
C VAL A 176 -27.10 -16.71 -9.21
N LEU A 177 -26.28 -16.04 -10.01
CA LEU A 177 -26.71 -15.19 -11.12
C LEU A 177 -26.04 -15.62 -12.42
N LYS A 178 -26.80 -15.76 -13.51
CA LYS A 178 -26.26 -15.92 -14.86
C LYS A 178 -26.24 -14.56 -15.55
N LEU A 179 -25.06 -14.09 -15.97
CA LEU A 179 -24.96 -12.81 -16.67
C LEU A 179 -25.58 -12.91 -18.05
N ARG A 180 -26.45 -11.94 -18.38
CA ARG A 180 -27.12 -11.92 -19.68
C ARG A 180 -26.11 -11.71 -20.80
N GLY A 181 -26.13 -12.61 -21.79
CA GLY A 181 -25.33 -12.49 -23.00
C GLY A 181 -23.85 -12.88 -22.85
N LEU A 182 -23.44 -13.33 -21.66
CA LEU A 182 -22.09 -13.84 -21.39
C LEU A 182 -22.19 -15.25 -20.80
N PRO A 183 -21.32 -16.20 -21.17
CA PRO A 183 -21.31 -17.53 -20.58
C PRO A 183 -20.61 -17.51 -19.21
N LEU A 184 -21.14 -16.72 -18.26
CA LEU A 184 -20.57 -16.51 -16.94
C LEU A 184 -21.63 -16.62 -15.86
N VAL A 185 -21.32 -17.39 -14.82
CA VAL A 185 -22.16 -17.62 -13.65
C VAL A 185 -21.45 -17.04 -12.42
N LEU A 186 -22.18 -16.21 -11.68
CA LEU A 186 -21.74 -15.52 -10.48
C LEU A 186 -22.35 -16.23 -9.27
N ARG A 187 -21.53 -16.49 -8.25
CA ARG A 187 -21.99 -16.95 -6.93
C ARG A 187 -21.71 -15.84 -5.93
N THR A 188 -22.72 -15.35 -5.24
CA THR A 188 -22.63 -14.10 -4.46
C THR A 188 -22.68 -14.34 -2.96
N ASN A 189 -22.37 -13.30 -2.17
CA ASN A 189 -22.45 -13.32 -0.70
C ASN A 189 -21.64 -14.47 -0.08
N GLN A 190 -20.38 -14.57 -0.50
CA GLN A 190 -19.46 -15.60 -0.05
C GLN A 190 -18.44 -15.03 0.96
N ALA A 191 -18.13 -15.82 1.98
CA ALA A 191 -16.97 -15.59 2.83
C ALA A 191 -15.78 -16.38 2.27
N LEU A 192 -14.65 -15.70 2.05
CA LEU A 192 -13.48 -16.22 1.35
C LEU A 192 -12.20 -16.03 2.16
N TRP A 193 -11.22 -16.90 1.92
CA TRP A 193 -9.90 -16.93 2.58
C TRP A 193 -8.79 -17.13 1.56
N ASP A 194 -7.57 -16.78 1.95
CA ASP A 194 -6.33 -17.12 1.26
C ASP A 194 -6.38 -16.79 -0.24
N CYS A 195 -6.37 -15.49 -0.57
CA CYS A 195 -6.42 -15.06 -1.96
C CYS A 195 -5.06 -15.23 -2.64
N CYS A 196 -5.05 -15.86 -3.81
CA CYS A 196 -3.88 -16.06 -4.63
C CYS A 196 -3.94 -15.31 -5.96
N VAL A 197 -2.80 -14.75 -6.34
CA VAL A 197 -2.54 -14.22 -7.67
C VAL A 197 -2.05 -15.34 -8.59
N VAL A 198 -2.77 -15.57 -9.69
CA VAL A 198 -2.50 -16.68 -10.63
C VAL A 198 -1.29 -16.37 -11.52
N SER A 199 -0.24 -17.18 -11.44
CA SER A 199 1.05 -16.93 -12.10
C SER A 199 1.03 -16.96 -13.62
N SER A 200 0.09 -17.67 -14.23
CA SER A 200 -0.04 -17.80 -15.68
C SER A 200 -0.78 -16.65 -16.35
N SER A 201 -1.34 -15.70 -15.57
CA SER A 201 -2.18 -14.64 -16.11
C SER A 201 -1.35 -13.62 -16.92
N PRO A 202 -1.65 -13.41 -18.21
CA PRO A 202 -0.93 -12.43 -19.05
C PRO A 202 -1.30 -10.97 -18.70
N LEU A 203 -2.26 -10.76 -17.81
CA LEU A 203 -2.67 -9.45 -17.32
C LEU A 203 -1.61 -8.83 -16.41
N LEU A 204 -0.89 -9.64 -15.64
CA LEU A 204 0.02 -9.20 -14.59
C LEU A 204 1.22 -8.43 -15.18
N HIS A 205 1.53 -7.26 -14.60
CA HIS A 205 2.68 -6.45 -14.99
C HIS A 205 3.41 -5.87 -13.78
N LEU A 206 2.70 -5.12 -12.94
CA LEU A 206 3.16 -4.65 -11.65
C LEU A 206 2.98 -5.73 -10.58
N THR A 207 1.84 -6.42 -10.62
CA THR A 207 1.48 -7.41 -9.60
C THR A 207 2.23 -8.70 -9.82
N LYS A 208 2.74 -9.27 -8.73
CA LYS A 208 3.40 -10.56 -8.75
C LYS A 208 2.55 -11.71 -8.24
N PRO A 209 2.82 -12.94 -8.72
CA PRO A 209 2.23 -14.13 -8.15
C PRO A 209 2.56 -14.26 -6.67
N GLY A 210 1.58 -14.66 -5.87
CA GLY A 210 1.71 -14.75 -4.42
C GLY A 210 0.37 -15.07 -3.77
N THR A 211 0.40 -15.25 -2.45
CA THR A 211 -0.80 -15.57 -1.66
C THR A 211 -0.91 -14.60 -0.48
N ASP A 212 -2.03 -13.90 -0.42
CA ASP A 212 -2.47 -13.17 0.76
C ASP A 212 -3.28 -14.11 1.67
N ARG A 213 -2.68 -14.52 2.78
CA ARG A 213 -3.24 -15.54 3.68
C ARG A 213 -4.18 -14.91 4.71
N GLY A 214 -5.24 -15.62 5.05
CA GLY A 214 -6.24 -15.19 6.04
C GLY A 214 -7.60 -14.87 5.43
N ALA A 215 -8.50 -14.34 6.27
CA ALA A 215 -9.86 -13.99 5.85
C ALA A 215 -9.85 -12.77 4.94
N LEU A 216 -10.61 -12.83 3.84
CA LEU A 216 -10.86 -11.65 3.02
C LEU A 216 -11.85 -10.71 3.74
N PRO A 217 -11.76 -9.39 3.49
CA PRO A 217 -12.63 -8.43 4.16
C PRO A 217 -14.09 -8.61 3.72
N GLY A 218 -14.99 -8.78 4.69
CA GLY A 218 -16.43 -8.92 4.45
C GLY A 218 -16.87 -10.33 4.04
N GLU A 219 -18.19 -10.48 3.86
CA GLU A 219 -18.84 -11.74 3.45
C GLU A 219 -19.70 -11.56 2.18
N ASP A 220 -19.57 -10.41 1.51
CA ASP A 220 -20.30 -10.02 0.31
C ASP A 220 -19.49 -10.28 -0.97
N TRP A 221 -18.61 -11.29 -0.96
CA TRP A 221 -17.79 -11.62 -2.14
C TRP A 221 -18.61 -12.34 -3.20
N THR A 222 -18.26 -12.07 -4.45
CA THR A 222 -18.75 -12.80 -5.62
C THR A 222 -17.62 -13.57 -6.27
N SER A 223 -17.87 -14.84 -6.57
CA SER A 223 -16.98 -15.64 -7.41
C SER A 223 -17.58 -15.91 -8.79
N PHE A 224 -16.68 -16.10 -9.76
CA PHE A 224 -17.01 -16.35 -11.15
C PHE A 224 -16.74 -17.80 -11.50
N SER A 225 -17.64 -18.37 -12.30
CA SER A 225 -17.47 -19.67 -12.93
C SER A 225 -17.98 -19.64 -14.36
N SER A 226 -17.28 -20.32 -15.26
CA SER A 226 -17.64 -20.43 -16.66
C SER A 226 -17.34 -21.83 -17.17
N ASN A 227 -18.09 -22.26 -18.17
CA ASN A 227 -17.80 -23.44 -18.98
C ASN A 227 -17.11 -23.09 -20.31
N HIS A 228 -16.83 -21.81 -20.57
CA HIS A 228 -16.22 -21.33 -21.80
C HIS A 228 -14.74 -20.98 -21.58
N SER A 229 -13.88 -21.39 -22.51
CA SER A 229 -12.43 -21.17 -22.46
C SER A 229 -11.96 -19.71 -22.61
N THR A 230 -12.90 -18.76 -22.71
CA THR A 230 -12.56 -17.33 -22.87
C THR A 230 -12.15 -16.72 -21.53
N TYR A 231 -12.66 -17.27 -20.43
CA TYR A 231 -12.38 -16.78 -19.09
C TYR A 231 -11.19 -17.49 -18.47
N GLN A 232 -10.29 -16.71 -17.90
CA GLN A 232 -9.17 -17.17 -17.09
C GLN A 232 -9.20 -16.44 -15.75
N ALA A 233 -8.88 -17.13 -14.68
CA ALA A 233 -8.79 -16.47 -13.39
C ALA A 233 -7.50 -15.65 -13.27
N VAL A 234 -7.64 -14.49 -12.64
CA VAL A 234 -6.53 -13.62 -12.26
C VAL A 234 -6.28 -13.76 -10.76
N LEU A 235 -7.36 -13.77 -9.97
CA LEU A 235 -7.34 -14.02 -8.53
C LEU A 235 -8.22 -15.23 -8.20
N HIS A 236 -7.70 -16.10 -7.34
CA HIS A 236 -8.43 -17.20 -6.71
C HIS A 236 -8.52 -16.96 -5.21
N ALA A 237 -9.58 -17.45 -4.56
CA ALA A 237 -9.67 -17.52 -3.11
C ALA A 237 -10.34 -18.83 -2.69
N ARG A 238 -10.01 -19.31 -1.49
CA ARG A 238 -10.62 -20.50 -0.90
C ARG A 238 -11.94 -20.15 -0.24
N ALA A 239 -12.97 -20.96 -0.48
CA ALA A 239 -14.23 -20.83 0.26
C ALA A 239 -14.11 -21.42 1.68
N LYS A 240 -14.86 -20.88 2.64
CA LYS A 240 -14.99 -21.51 3.97
C LYS A 240 -15.44 -22.96 3.83
N GLU A 241 -14.70 -23.90 4.41
CA GLU A 241 -15.14 -25.30 4.48
C GLU A 241 -16.48 -25.38 5.24
N GLY A 242 -17.48 -26.01 4.62
CA GLY A 242 -18.84 -26.19 5.17
C GLY A 242 -19.97 -25.44 4.45
N ALA A 243 -19.69 -24.50 3.52
CA ALA A 243 -20.72 -23.76 2.78
C ALA A 243 -21.06 -24.33 1.38
N GLY A 244 -20.36 -25.38 0.92
CA GLY A 244 -20.44 -25.86 -0.47
C GLY A 244 -20.50 -27.38 -0.67
N ALA A 245 -20.70 -28.18 0.39
CA ALA A 245 -20.75 -29.64 0.28
C ALA A 245 -22.14 -30.19 -0.14
N GLY A 246 -23.08 -29.32 -0.56
CA GLY A 246 -24.49 -29.68 -0.78
C GLY A 246 -25.05 -29.53 -2.20
N SER A 247 -24.32 -28.93 -3.16
CA SER A 247 -24.80 -28.84 -4.55
C SER A 247 -23.93 -29.68 -5.46
N GLY A 248 -24.48 -30.77 -6.00
CA GLY A 248 -23.83 -31.70 -6.94
C GLY A 248 -23.51 -31.12 -8.32
N ASP A 249 -23.04 -29.88 -8.39
CA ASP A 249 -22.52 -29.28 -9.61
C ASP A 249 -21.02 -29.60 -9.71
N ASN A 250 -20.67 -30.45 -10.68
CA ASN A 250 -19.28 -30.67 -11.07
C ASN A 250 -18.61 -29.31 -11.35
N PRO A 251 -17.42 -29.02 -10.78
CA PRO A 251 -16.67 -27.82 -11.15
C PRO A 251 -16.38 -27.87 -12.64
N GLY A 252 -16.73 -26.79 -13.36
CA GLY A 252 -16.44 -26.66 -14.78
C GLY A 252 -14.93 -26.77 -15.04
N PRO A 253 -14.51 -27.26 -16.22
CA PRO A 253 -13.10 -27.36 -16.55
C PRO A 253 -12.43 -25.98 -16.49
N GLY A 254 -11.40 -25.82 -15.64
CA GLY A 254 -10.60 -24.60 -15.53
C GLY A 254 -10.48 -23.98 -14.14
N PHE A 255 -11.26 -24.42 -13.14
CA PHE A 255 -11.16 -23.95 -11.75
C PHE A 255 -10.89 -25.14 -10.81
N SER A 256 -9.79 -25.09 -10.05
CA SER A 256 -9.37 -26.17 -9.14
C SER A 256 -10.38 -26.38 -8.00
N GLN A 257 -10.58 -27.63 -7.58
CA GLN A 257 -11.47 -27.97 -6.45
C GLN A 257 -11.16 -27.08 -5.22
N GLY A 258 -12.22 -26.47 -4.67
CA GLY A 258 -12.15 -25.62 -3.47
C GLY A 258 -11.74 -24.15 -3.69
N HIS A 259 -11.21 -23.79 -4.87
CA HIS A 259 -10.81 -22.41 -5.18
C HIS A 259 -11.84 -21.74 -6.10
N GLN A 260 -12.17 -20.50 -5.77
CA GLN A 260 -13.18 -19.70 -6.42
C GLN A 260 -12.52 -18.46 -7.02
N ALA A 261 -12.78 -18.19 -8.31
CA ALA A 261 -12.20 -17.04 -8.98
C ALA A 261 -12.91 -15.75 -8.58
N THR A 262 -12.19 -14.83 -7.93
CA THR A 262 -12.72 -13.53 -7.48
C THR A 262 -12.43 -12.41 -8.47
N VAL A 263 -11.46 -12.61 -9.36
CA VAL A 263 -11.22 -11.77 -10.54
C VAL A 263 -10.97 -12.66 -11.75
N VAL A 264 -11.66 -12.39 -12.86
CA VAL A 264 -11.49 -13.11 -14.11
C VAL A 264 -11.17 -12.17 -15.26
N GLN A 265 -10.31 -12.64 -16.16
CA GLN A 265 -10.01 -12.03 -17.43
C GLN A 265 -10.80 -12.77 -18.52
N ASP A 266 -11.53 -12.02 -19.33
CA ASP A 266 -12.16 -12.48 -20.57
C ASP A 266 -11.26 -12.11 -21.75
N MET A 267 -10.78 -13.12 -22.47
CA MET A 267 -9.91 -12.97 -23.63
C MET A 267 -10.68 -12.51 -24.88
N GLY A 268 -12.01 -12.39 -24.82
CA GLY A 268 -12.86 -12.00 -25.95
C GLY A 268 -13.02 -13.10 -27.00
N LEU A 269 -12.80 -14.37 -26.66
CA LEU A 269 -12.97 -15.49 -27.59
C LEU A 269 -14.44 -15.79 -27.88
N TYR A 270 -15.35 -15.36 -27.02
CA TYR A 270 -16.78 -15.58 -27.17
C TYR A 270 -17.45 -14.53 -28.08
N ASP A 271 -17.14 -13.25 -27.90
CA ASP A 271 -17.79 -12.14 -28.62
C ASP A 271 -16.84 -11.04 -29.09
N GLY A 272 -15.52 -11.29 -29.13
CA GLY A 272 -14.53 -10.35 -29.63
C GLY A 272 -14.14 -9.21 -28.68
N VAL A 273 -14.77 -9.10 -27.51
CA VAL A 273 -14.51 -8.00 -26.56
C VAL A 273 -13.73 -8.52 -25.35
N ARG A 274 -12.59 -7.90 -25.06
CA ARG A 274 -11.75 -8.25 -23.90
C ARG A 274 -12.27 -7.59 -22.63
N ARG A 275 -12.28 -8.32 -21.52
CA ARG A 275 -12.79 -7.81 -20.23
C ARG A 275 -11.96 -8.25 -19.03
N VAL A 276 -12.06 -7.49 -17.94
CA VAL A 276 -11.60 -7.91 -16.61
C VAL A 276 -12.72 -7.63 -15.62
N LEU A 277 -13.13 -8.66 -14.89
CA LEU A 277 -14.31 -8.62 -14.03
C LEU A 277 -13.91 -8.88 -12.58
N PHE A 278 -14.32 -7.99 -11.68
CA PHE A 278 -14.04 -8.03 -10.25
C PHE A 278 -15.29 -8.42 -9.48
N GLY A 279 -15.14 -9.39 -8.57
CA GLY A 279 -16.21 -9.95 -7.74
C GLY A 279 -16.42 -9.21 -6.42
N GLN A 280 -15.83 -8.02 -6.29
CA GLN A 280 -16.02 -7.09 -5.18
C GLN A 280 -15.44 -5.72 -5.60
N GLY A 281 -15.69 -4.66 -4.84
CA GLY A 281 -15.07 -3.34 -5.03
C GLY A 281 -13.57 -3.28 -4.70
N LEU A 282 -13.03 -2.06 -4.56
CA LEU A 282 -11.62 -1.78 -4.28
C LEU A 282 -11.28 -1.70 -2.78
N GLY A 283 -12.18 -2.17 -1.91
CA GLY A 283 -11.94 -2.26 -0.47
C GLY A 283 -10.84 -3.27 -0.11
N TYR A 284 -10.63 -4.27 -0.97
CA TYR A 284 -9.53 -5.23 -0.85
C TYR A 284 -8.30 -4.74 -1.62
N TRP A 285 -7.13 -4.77 -0.98
CA TRP A 285 -5.93 -4.12 -1.50
C TRP A 285 -5.41 -4.74 -2.81
N LEU A 286 -5.45 -6.08 -2.97
CA LEU A 286 -5.05 -6.72 -4.23
C LEU A 286 -5.92 -6.28 -5.41
N HIS A 287 -7.20 -5.95 -5.19
CA HIS A 287 -8.04 -5.45 -6.28
C HIS A 287 -7.52 -4.12 -6.85
N ARG A 288 -6.87 -3.29 -6.01
CA ARG A 288 -6.26 -2.03 -6.47
C ARG A 288 -5.07 -2.29 -7.38
N LEU A 289 -4.22 -3.24 -7.03
CA LEU A 289 -3.09 -3.67 -7.86
C LEU A 289 -3.56 -4.26 -9.19
N ILE A 290 -4.50 -5.20 -9.14
CA ILE A 290 -5.05 -5.85 -10.33
C ILE A 290 -5.80 -4.84 -11.22
N LEU A 291 -6.42 -3.80 -10.66
CA LEU A 291 -7.02 -2.72 -11.46
C LEU A 291 -5.97 -1.99 -12.29
N VAL A 292 -4.81 -1.64 -11.71
CA VAL A 292 -3.73 -0.96 -12.45
C VAL A 292 -3.20 -1.85 -13.57
N ASP A 293 -2.99 -3.13 -13.29
CA ASP A 293 -2.57 -4.10 -14.30
C ASP A 293 -3.62 -4.30 -15.40
N ALA A 294 -4.91 -4.37 -15.03
CA ALA A 294 -6.02 -4.49 -15.96
C ALA A 294 -6.14 -3.27 -16.90
N ILE A 295 -5.93 -2.05 -16.37
CA ILE A 295 -5.91 -0.81 -17.17
C ILE A 295 -4.79 -0.88 -18.20
N SER A 296 -3.58 -1.26 -17.78
CA SER A 296 -2.43 -1.39 -18.67
C SER A 296 -2.63 -2.48 -19.71
N TYR A 297 -3.14 -3.64 -19.31
CA TYR A 297 -3.38 -4.78 -20.20
C TYR A 297 -4.45 -4.45 -21.26
N LEU A 298 -5.62 -3.96 -20.85
CA LEU A 298 -6.76 -3.71 -21.75
C LEU A 298 -6.58 -2.47 -22.63
N SER A 299 -5.71 -1.54 -22.25
CA SER A 299 -5.34 -0.38 -23.06
C SER A 299 -4.20 -0.66 -24.05
N ASP A 300 -3.77 -1.93 -24.19
CA ASP A 300 -2.60 -2.32 -24.99
C ASP A 300 -1.35 -1.50 -24.62
N ARG A 301 -1.13 -1.34 -23.31
CA ARG A 301 -0.07 -0.54 -22.67
C ARG A 301 -0.11 0.97 -22.90
N LYS A 302 -1.12 1.53 -23.56
CA LYS A 302 -1.28 2.99 -23.72
C LYS A 302 -1.39 3.74 -22.38
N LEU A 303 -1.96 3.08 -21.37
CA LEU A 303 -2.09 3.59 -20.00
C LEU A 303 -1.31 2.69 -19.05
N THR A 304 -0.02 2.96 -18.87
CA THR A 304 0.89 2.11 -18.09
C THR A 304 1.74 2.98 -17.17
N LEU A 305 1.93 2.50 -15.93
CA LEU A 305 2.93 3.05 -15.02
C LEU A 305 4.26 2.32 -15.23
N GLY A 306 5.37 3.04 -15.13
CA GLY A 306 6.69 2.42 -15.08
C GLY A 306 6.83 1.51 -13.84
N LEU A 307 7.86 0.66 -13.83
CA LEU A 307 8.19 -0.18 -12.67
C LEU A 307 9.13 0.53 -11.68
N ASP A 308 9.84 1.56 -12.14
CA ASP A 308 10.81 2.28 -11.31
C ASP A 308 10.11 3.21 -10.32
N ARG A 309 10.61 3.23 -9.08
CA ARG A 309 10.17 4.14 -8.02
C ARG A 309 11.39 4.84 -7.43
N HIS A 310 11.39 6.16 -7.48
CA HIS A 310 12.38 7.01 -6.81
C HIS A 310 11.86 7.38 -5.43
N ILE A 311 12.70 7.20 -4.42
CA ILE A 311 12.31 7.37 -3.03
C ILE A 311 13.37 8.19 -2.33
N LEU A 312 12.94 9.33 -1.78
CA LEU A 312 13.70 10.16 -0.88
C LEU A 312 12.95 10.22 0.45
N VAL A 313 13.65 10.00 1.55
CA VAL A 313 13.10 10.17 2.90
C VAL A 313 13.89 11.29 3.56
N ASP A 314 13.21 12.41 3.72
CA ASP A 314 13.73 13.56 4.42
C ASP A 314 13.39 13.43 5.91
N ILE A 315 14.39 13.64 6.75
CA ILE A 315 14.26 13.73 8.20
C ILE A 315 14.54 15.18 8.58
N ASP A 316 13.47 15.95 8.72
CA ASP A 316 13.54 17.34 9.13
C ASP A 316 13.91 17.44 10.61
N ASP A 317 14.22 18.65 11.08
CA ASP A 317 14.43 18.98 12.49
C ASP A 317 15.67 18.34 13.16
N ILE A 318 16.71 17.95 12.43
CA ILE A 318 17.98 17.53 13.04
C ILE A 318 18.54 18.67 13.92
N PHE A 319 18.98 18.29 15.12
CA PHE A 319 19.30 19.16 16.26
C PHE A 319 18.13 19.91 16.90
N VAL A 320 16.91 19.95 16.33
CA VAL A 320 15.76 20.65 16.94
C VAL A 320 15.01 19.73 17.93
N GLY A 321 14.28 20.28 18.89
CA GLY A 321 13.40 19.52 19.79
C GLY A 321 13.51 19.91 21.26
N LYS A 322 12.53 19.50 22.06
CA LYS A 322 12.58 19.64 23.53
C LYS A 322 13.43 18.52 24.12
N GLU A 323 13.97 18.74 25.31
CA GLU A 323 14.65 17.70 26.09
C GLU A 323 13.76 16.45 26.22
N GLY A 324 14.34 15.28 26.01
CA GLY A 324 13.66 13.99 26.04
C GLY A 324 12.99 13.58 24.72
N THR A 325 13.04 14.42 23.68
CA THR A 325 12.51 14.10 22.34
C THR A 325 13.57 14.13 21.26
N ARG A 326 14.83 14.42 21.58
CA ARG A 326 15.92 14.47 20.60
C ARG A 326 16.50 13.08 20.40
N MET A 327 17.23 12.90 19.31
CA MET A 327 17.92 11.65 19.03
C MET A 327 19.10 11.49 19.99
N ASN A 328 19.20 10.33 20.63
CA ASN A 328 20.41 9.96 21.37
C ASN A 328 21.29 9.02 20.52
N ALA A 329 22.45 8.64 21.04
CA ALA A 329 23.38 7.75 20.35
C ALA A 329 22.79 6.40 19.91
N LYS A 330 21.76 5.87 20.59
CA LYS A 330 21.07 4.63 20.19
C LYS A 330 20.18 4.86 18.97
N ASP A 331 19.46 5.97 18.94
CA ASP A 331 18.61 6.35 17.81
C ASP A 331 19.45 6.49 16.53
N VAL A 332 20.60 7.16 16.61
CA VAL A 332 21.50 7.38 15.46
C VAL A 332 22.06 6.06 14.92
N LYS A 333 22.44 5.12 15.80
CA LYS A 333 22.89 3.78 15.39
C LYS A 333 21.77 3.00 14.70
N ALA A 334 20.56 3.03 15.25
CA ALA A 334 19.40 2.39 14.64
C ALA A 334 19.03 3.03 13.28
N LEU A 335 19.30 4.33 13.08
CA LEU A 335 19.10 5.01 11.80
C LEU A 335 20.07 4.48 10.74
N LEU A 336 21.35 4.35 11.09
CA LEU A 336 22.38 3.77 10.22
C LEU A 336 22.08 2.30 9.88
N ASP A 337 21.72 1.50 10.87
CA ASP A 337 21.41 0.08 10.65
C ASP A 337 20.17 -0.07 9.77
N THR A 338 19.17 0.79 9.93
CA THR A 338 18.01 0.83 9.05
C THR A 338 18.39 1.23 7.64
N GLN A 339 19.21 2.27 7.46
CA GLN A 339 19.69 2.66 6.14
C GLN A 339 20.40 1.50 5.43
N ARG A 340 21.27 0.77 6.13
CA ARG A 340 21.95 -0.43 5.61
C ARG A 340 20.97 -1.53 5.21
N GLN A 341 19.94 -1.77 6.03
CA GLN A 341 18.89 -2.73 5.70
C GLN A 341 18.11 -2.31 4.45
N LEU A 342 17.75 -1.02 4.33
CA LEU A 342 17.03 -0.50 3.18
C LEU A 342 17.86 -0.57 1.90
N ARG A 343 19.18 -0.33 1.97
CA ARG A 343 20.11 -0.49 0.84
C ARG A 343 20.12 -1.90 0.25
N SER A 344 19.74 -2.92 1.02
CA SER A 344 19.61 -4.29 0.49
C SER A 344 18.40 -4.50 -0.44
N GLN A 345 17.46 -3.55 -0.45
CA GLN A 345 16.20 -3.65 -1.19
C GLN A 345 15.94 -2.44 -2.11
N ILE A 346 16.50 -1.28 -1.78
CA ILE A 346 16.38 -0.02 -2.52
C ILE A 346 17.78 0.41 -2.92
N SER A 347 18.01 0.47 -4.23
CA SER A 347 19.29 0.85 -4.80
C SER A 347 19.69 2.27 -4.35
N ASN A 348 20.91 2.41 -3.83
CA ASN A 348 21.51 3.68 -3.41
C ASN A 348 20.70 4.48 -2.36
N PHE A 349 19.91 3.80 -1.53
CA PHE A 349 19.12 4.47 -0.49
C PHE A 349 20.01 5.18 0.53
N THR A 350 19.73 6.46 0.79
CA THR A 350 20.39 7.28 1.82
C THR A 350 19.35 8.23 2.42
N PHE A 351 19.30 8.32 3.75
CA PHE A 351 18.46 9.31 4.44
C PHE A 351 19.02 10.71 4.23
N ASN A 352 18.11 11.67 4.08
CA ASN A 352 18.44 13.06 3.86
C ASN A 352 18.04 13.89 5.09
N LEU A 353 19.00 14.57 5.69
CA LEU A 353 18.89 15.12 7.05
C LEU A 353 18.79 16.66 7.01
N GLY A 354 17.65 17.18 7.45
CA GLY A 354 17.37 18.60 7.53
C GLY A 354 17.83 19.20 8.85
N PHE A 355 18.86 20.04 8.84
CA PHE A 355 19.49 20.50 10.08
C PHE A 355 19.29 21.99 10.38
N SER A 356 19.20 22.29 11.68
CA SER A 356 19.20 23.65 12.23
C SER A 356 20.29 23.78 13.31
N GLY A 357 21.44 24.32 12.92
CA GLY A 357 22.66 24.29 13.74
C GLY A 357 22.57 25.02 15.08
N LYS A 358 21.62 25.97 15.25
CA LYS A 358 21.43 26.72 16.50
C LYS A 358 21.24 25.83 17.72
N PHE A 359 20.67 24.66 17.49
CA PHE A 359 20.25 23.73 18.54
C PHE A 359 21.22 22.57 18.74
N TYR A 360 22.39 22.60 18.11
CA TYR A 360 23.45 21.63 18.41
C TYR A 360 23.88 21.77 19.88
N HIS A 361 23.96 20.65 20.59
CA HIS A 361 24.32 20.59 22.01
C HIS A 361 23.43 21.42 22.94
N THR A 362 22.11 21.35 22.72
CA THR A 362 21.11 21.96 23.61
C THR A 362 20.22 20.92 24.30
N GLY A 363 20.60 19.65 24.31
CA GLY A 363 19.85 18.54 24.91
C GLY A 363 20.42 18.07 26.25
N THR A 364 20.06 16.85 26.65
CA THR A 364 20.78 16.14 27.72
C THR A 364 22.14 15.63 27.23
N MET A 365 22.99 15.18 28.15
CA MET A 365 24.28 14.56 27.81
C MET A 365 24.13 13.41 26.79
N GLU A 366 23.11 12.56 26.94
CA GLU A 366 22.86 11.45 26.03
C GLU A 366 22.32 11.90 24.66
N GLU A 367 21.59 13.01 24.59
CA GLU A 367 21.10 13.62 23.36
C GLU A 367 22.25 14.32 22.61
N ASP A 368 23.11 15.02 23.34
CA ASP A 368 24.29 15.70 22.79
C ASP A 368 25.32 14.69 22.27
N GLU A 369 25.48 13.53 22.93
CA GLU A 369 26.23 12.39 22.39
C GLU A 369 25.61 11.87 21.07
N GLY A 370 24.29 11.95 20.92
CA GLY A 370 23.58 11.64 19.69
C GLY A 370 23.91 12.64 18.58
N ASP A 371 23.88 13.93 18.90
CA ASP A 371 24.26 15.00 17.98
C ASP A 371 25.71 14.84 17.49
N ASP A 372 26.65 14.53 18.39
CA ASP A 372 28.04 14.23 18.04
C ASP A 372 28.16 13.00 17.13
N LEU A 373 27.36 11.97 17.39
CA LEU A 373 27.38 10.76 16.59
C LEU A 373 26.84 10.99 15.18
N LEU A 374 25.82 11.85 15.01
CA LEU A 374 25.34 12.26 13.70
C LEU A 374 26.45 12.95 12.89
N LEU A 375 27.16 13.90 13.51
CA LEU A 375 28.24 14.62 12.85
C LEU A 375 29.46 13.73 12.57
N LYS A 376 29.73 12.75 13.42
CA LYS A 376 30.75 11.73 13.16
C LYS A 376 30.47 10.90 11.91
N TYR A 377 29.21 10.70 11.56
CA TYR A 377 28.77 9.95 10.37
C TYR A 377 28.21 10.86 9.28
N VAL A 378 28.73 12.09 9.16
CA VAL A 378 28.31 13.05 8.13
C VAL A 378 28.30 12.46 6.73
N ASP A 379 29.33 11.70 6.36
CA ASP A 379 29.50 11.12 5.01
C ASP A 379 28.54 9.93 4.73
N GLU A 380 27.87 9.41 5.75
CA GLU A 380 26.90 8.31 5.59
C GLU A 380 25.50 8.80 5.22
N PHE A 381 25.23 10.10 5.36
CA PHE A 381 23.92 10.71 5.13
C PHE A 381 23.96 11.80 4.06
N TRP A 382 22.81 12.12 3.49
CA TRP A 382 22.61 13.37 2.77
C TRP A 382 22.14 14.44 3.74
N TRP A 383 22.35 15.70 3.39
CA TRP A 383 22.06 16.83 4.24
C TRP A 383 21.43 17.98 3.47
N PHE A 384 20.52 18.69 4.10
CA PHE A 384 19.97 19.94 3.58
C PHE A 384 19.75 20.97 4.70
N PRO A 385 19.86 22.27 4.39
CA PRO A 385 19.64 23.31 5.38
C PRO A 385 18.16 23.44 5.72
N HIS A 386 17.86 23.52 7.02
CA HIS A 386 16.52 23.73 7.56
C HIS A 386 16.42 25.00 8.42
N MET A 387 17.13 26.06 7.99
CA MET A 387 17.31 27.34 8.70
C MET A 387 18.05 27.24 10.05
N TRP A 388 18.78 28.30 10.44
CA TRP A 388 19.54 28.30 11.71
C TRP A 388 18.65 28.11 12.92
N SER A 389 17.65 28.97 13.11
CA SER A 389 16.80 28.96 14.30
C SER A 389 15.49 28.19 14.16
N HIS A 390 15.33 27.37 13.10
CA HIS A 390 14.08 26.66 12.80
C HIS A 390 12.84 27.60 12.79
N MET A 391 13.01 28.84 12.35
CA MET A 391 11.92 29.83 12.30
C MET A 391 11.31 29.88 10.90
N GLN A 392 9.98 29.97 10.84
CA GLN A 392 9.26 30.03 9.57
C GLN A 392 9.66 31.28 8.77
N PRO A 393 10.05 31.15 7.48
CA PRO A 393 10.57 32.27 6.70
C PRO A 393 9.66 33.50 6.62
N HIS A 394 8.34 33.34 6.60
CA HIS A 394 7.42 34.47 6.49
C HIS A 394 7.31 35.31 7.79
N LEU A 395 7.86 34.82 8.91
CA LEU A 395 7.89 35.56 10.18
C LEU A 395 9.04 36.59 10.21
N PHE A 396 9.98 36.52 9.26
CA PHE A 396 11.03 37.52 9.14
C PHE A 396 10.47 38.76 8.44
N HIS A 397 10.56 39.91 9.12
CA HIS A 397 10.09 41.18 8.57
C HIS A 397 11.07 41.85 7.60
N ASN A 398 12.31 41.36 7.54
CA ASN A 398 13.35 41.91 6.68
C ASN A 398 14.21 40.78 6.08
N GLU A 399 14.61 40.95 4.81
CA GLU A 399 15.42 39.98 4.06
C GLU A 399 16.81 39.79 4.69
N SER A 400 17.37 40.84 5.29
CA SER A 400 18.72 40.82 5.88
C SER A 400 18.83 39.83 7.05
N SER A 401 17.82 39.74 7.92
CA SER A 401 17.75 38.79 9.01
C SER A 401 17.55 37.37 8.50
N LEU A 402 16.79 37.18 7.42
CA LEU A 402 16.64 35.86 6.80
C LEU A 402 17.98 35.38 6.21
N LEU A 403 18.71 36.27 5.53
CA LEU A 403 20.05 36.01 5.02
C LEU A 403 21.03 35.67 6.14
N GLU A 404 21.04 36.44 7.23
CA GLU A 404 21.89 36.19 8.39
C GLU A 404 21.64 34.80 8.99
N GLN A 405 20.37 34.40 9.16
CA GLN A 405 20.05 33.04 9.62
C GLN A 405 20.55 31.96 8.67
N MET A 406 20.48 32.18 7.35
CA MET A 406 21.00 31.22 6.38
C MET A 406 22.53 31.16 6.40
N VAL A 407 23.21 32.30 6.59
CA VAL A 407 24.67 32.39 6.68
C VAL A 407 25.16 31.65 7.93
N LEU A 408 24.57 31.90 9.10
CA LEU A 408 24.92 31.20 10.35
C LEU A 408 24.78 29.68 10.20
N ASN A 409 23.69 29.20 9.59
CA ASN A 409 23.50 27.77 9.36
C ASN A 409 24.51 27.19 8.37
N LYS A 410 24.98 28.00 7.41
CA LYS A 410 26.01 27.60 6.44
C LYS A 410 27.40 27.58 7.05
N GLU A 411 27.72 28.54 7.92
CA GLU A 411 28.97 28.55 8.68
C GLU A 411 29.08 27.30 9.56
N PHE A 412 28.01 26.98 10.31
CA PHE A 412 27.93 25.72 11.06
C PHE A 412 28.17 24.48 10.18
N ALA A 413 27.56 24.43 9.00
CA ALA A 413 27.76 23.32 8.07
C ALA A 413 29.23 23.18 7.66
N LEU A 414 29.90 24.29 7.34
CA LEU A 414 31.31 24.31 6.97
C LEU A 414 32.23 23.90 8.13
N GLU A 415 31.95 24.38 9.34
CA GLU A 415 32.71 24.05 10.55
C GLU A 415 32.65 22.56 10.88
N HIS A 416 31.51 21.92 10.61
CA HIS A 416 31.26 20.50 10.90
C HIS A 416 31.38 19.59 9.66
N ASN A 417 31.92 20.09 8.55
CA ASN A 417 32.11 19.36 7.28
C ASN A 417 30.81 18.80 6.66
N ILE A 418 29.65 19.36 6.98
CA ILE A 418 28.38 19.02 6.33
C ILE A 418 28.42 19.55 4.87
N PRO A 419 28.08 18.73 3.85
CA PRO A 419 28.05 19.18 2.46
C PRO A 419 27.10 20.37 2.23
N VAL A 420 27.56 21.37 1.47
CA VAL A 420 26.81 22.63 1.21
C VAL A 420 26.45 22.85 -0.26
N ASP A 421 26.75 21.88 -1.13
CA ASP A 421 26.64 21.96 -2.58
C ASP A 421 25.51 21.09 -3.16
N MET A 422 24.72 20.44 -2.31
CA MET A 422 23.58 19.58 -2.71
C MET A 422 22.50 20.32 -3.51
N GLY A 423 22.36 21.65 -3.31
CA GLY A 423 21.40 22.47 -4.05
C GLY A 423 19.93 22.20 -3.72
N TYR A 424 19.66 21.48 -2.62
CA TYR A 424 18.34 21.17 -2.09
C TYR A 424 18.14 21.79 -0.70
N ALA A 425 16.95 22.30 -0.40
CA ALA A 425 16.57 22.81 0.91
C ALA A 425 15.09 22.64 1.18
N VAL A 426 14.71 22.59 2.45
CA VAL A 426 13.31 22.62 2.89
C VAL A 426 13.19 23.71 3.94
N ALA A 427 12.17 24.56 3.81
CA ALA A 427 11.90 25.58 4.82
C ALA A 427 11.19 24.96 6.04
N PRO A 428 11.45 25.46 7.27
CA PRO A 428 10.67 25.09 8.44
C PRO A 428 9.16 25.17 8.17
N HIS A 429 8.45 24.08 8.46
CA HIS A 429 7.02 23.92 8.22
C HIS A 429 6.58 24.13 6.75
N HIS A 430 7.47 23.91 5.77
CA HIS A 430 7.26 24.23 4.35
C HIS A 430 6.90 25.70 4.08
N SER A 431 7.13 26.56 5.06
CA SER A 431 6.51 27.86 5.09
C SER A 431 7.20 28.85 4.15
N GLY A 432 6.40 29.58 3.37
CA GLY A 432 6.91 30.48 2.34
C GLY A 432 7.40 29.78 1.07
N VAL A 433 7.41 28.43 1.02
CA VAL A 433 7.60 27.69 -0.24
C VAL A 433 6.34 27.85 -1.08
N TYR A 434 5.19 27.57 -0.48
CA TYR A 434 3.88 27.90 -1.00
C TYR A 434 2.93 28.25 0.17
N PRO A 435 2.12 29.31 0.11
CA PRO A 435 2.22 30.43 -0.82
C PRO A 435 3.63 31.02 -0.85
N VAL A 436 4.07 31.46 -2.02
CA VAL A 436 5.46 31.88 -2.25
C VAL A 436 5.79 33.13 -1.43
N HIS A 437 6.86 33.05 -0.65
CA HIS A 437 7.51 34.18 0.01
C HIS A 437 8.79 34.55 -0.74
N LEU A 438 8.78 35.67 -1.48
CA LEU A 438 9.85 36.02 -2.43
C LEU A 438 11.25 36.07 -1.81
N GLN A 439 11.36 36.65 -0.60
CA GLN A 439 12.64 36.80 0.10
C GLN A 439 13.29 35.45 0.42
N LEU A 440 12.50 34.40 0.66
CA LEU A 440 13.00 33.04 0.88
C LEU A 440 13.77 32.53 -0.35
N TYR A 441 13.18 32.64 -1.53
CA TYR A 441 13.77 32.16 -2.78
C TYR A 441 15.03 32.96 -3.16
N GLU A 442 15.03 34.27 -2.90
CA GLU A 442 16.20 35.13 -3.11
C GLU A 442 17.35 34.77 -2.17
N ALA A 443 17.06 34.62 -0.88
CA ALA A 443 18.04 34.24 0.13
C ALA A 443 18.61 32.84 -0.12
N TRP A 444 17.76 31.87 -0.47
CA TRP A 444 18.19 30.51 -0.82
C TRP A 444 19.14 30.46 -2.00
N ARG A 445 18.87 31.19 -3.09
CA ARG A 445 19.81 31.28 -4.21
C ARG A 445 21.12 31.94 -3.79
N ARG A 446 21.04 33.04 -3.06
CA ARG A 446 22.22 33.86 -2.69
C ARG A 446 23.17 33.14 -1.74
N VAL A 447 22.63 32.49 -0.71
CA VAL A 447 23.45 31.88 0.36
C VAL A 447 23.80 30.43 0.05
N TRP A 448 22.80 29.65 -0.39
CA TRP A 448 22.91 28.20 -0.52
C TRP A 448 22.98 27.70 -1.96
N SER A 449 22.77 28.58 -2.96
CA SER A 449 22.69 28.19 -4.37
C SER A 449 21.62 27.11 -4.64
N ILE A 450 20.50 27.18 -3.92
CA ILE A 450 19.40 26.22 -4.04
C ILE A 450 18.81 26.24 -5.45
N ARG A 451 18.57 25.04 -5.98
CA ARG A 451 17.92 24.80 -7.28
C ARG A 451 16.62 24.00 -7.12
N VAL A 452 16.50 23.25 -6.02
CA VAL A 452 15.36 22.37 -5.74
C VAL A 452 14.90 22.54 -4.30
N THR A 453 13.59 22.51 -4.09
CA THR A 453 12.96 22.44 -2.76
C THR A 453 11.70 21.59 -2.87
N SER A 454 11.00 21.35 -1.75
CA SER A 454 9.78 20.56 -1.72
C SER A 454 8.69 21.19 -0.86
N THR A 455 7.43 20.86 -1.19
CA THR A 455 6.25 21.33 -0.44
C THR A 455 5.15 20.27 -0.41
N GLU A 456 4.44 20.21 0.72
CA GLU A 456 3.23 19.40 0.85
C GLU A 456 1.94 20.13 0.45
N GLU A 457 2.03 21.41 0.05
CA GLU A 457 0.86 22.29 -0.02
C GLU A 457 0.36 22.62 -1.43
N TYR A 458 1.18 22.55 -2.49
CA TYR A 458 0.80 23.13 -3.78
C TYR A 458 -0.08 22.21 -4.65
N PRO A 459 -1.20 22.68 -5.23
CA PRO A 459 -1.86 23.97 -4.96
C PRO A 459 -2.73 23.95 -3.69
N HIS A 460 -3.08 22.76 -3.21
CA HIS A 460 -3.77 22.55 -1.95
C HIS A 460 -3.17 21.37 -1.17
N LEU A 461 -3.17 21.46 0.16
CA LEU A 461 -2.67 20.42 1.06
C LEU A 461 -3.39 19.07 0.88
N LYS A 462 -4.70 19.09 0.61
CA LYS A 462 -5.53 17.91 0.36
C LYS A 462 -6.46 18.13 -0.86
N PRO A 463 -6.78 17.07 -1.61
CA PRO A 463 -6.25 15.71 -1.49
C PRO A 463 -4.80 15.60 -2.03
N ALA A 464 -4.00 14.70 -1.46
CA ALA A 464 -2.56 14.60 -1.78
C ALA A 464 -2.28 14.29 -3.27
N ARG A 465 -3.15 13.52 -3.92
CA ARG A 465 -3.07 13.19 -5.36
C ARG A 465 -3.22 14.39 -6.31
N TYR A 466 -3.65 15.55 -5.81
CA TYR A 466 -3.69 16.79 -6.60
C TYR A 466 -2.47 17.66 -6.42
N ARG A 467 -1.55 17.27 -5.53
CA ARG A 467 -0.31 18.00 -5.33
C ARG A 467 0.51 17.98 -6.60
N LYS A 468 1.14 19.11 -6.91
CA LYS A 468 1.94 19.29 -8.12
C LYS A 468 3.28 19.92 -7.78
N GLY A 469 4.24 19.74 -8.65
CA GLY A 469 5.43 20.58 -8.66
C GLY A 469 5.16 21.90 -9.37
N PHE A 470 5.98 22.90 -9.11
CA PHE A 470 6.01 24.16 -9.85
C PHE A 470 7.43 24.72 -9.90
N ILE A 471 7.65 25.73 -10.72
CA ILE A 471 8.94 26.43 -10.79
C ILE A 471 8.71 27.89 -10.42
N HIS A 472 9.46 28.39 -9.45
CA HIS A 472 9.45 29.80 -9.09
C HIS A 472 10.87 30.32 -8.98
N ASN A 473 11.17 31.42 -9.69
CA ASN A 473 12.46 32.09 -9.63
C ASN A 473 13.65 31.13 -9.87
N ASN A 474 13.51 30.28 -10.88
CA ASN A 474 14.44 29.21 -11.28
C ASN A 474 14.74 28.15 -10.21
N ILE A 475 13.91 28.04 -9.17
CA ILE A 475 13.93 26.93 -8.21
C ILE A 475 12.76 25.99 -8.54
N MET A 476 13.07 24.70 -8.72
CA MET A 476 12.08 23.65 -8.89
C MET A 476 11.51 23.26 -7.52
N VAL A 477 10.19 23.25 -7.39
CA VAL A 477 9.49 22.85 -6.18
C VAL A 477 8.82 21.51 -6.46
N LEU A 478 9.24 20.49 -5.72
CA LEU A 478 8.76 19.12 -5.85
C LEU A 478 7.57 18.86 -4.91
N PRO A 479 6.57 18.07 -5.34
CA PRO A 479 5.45 17.69 -4.49
C PRO A 479 5.89 16.64 -3.46
N ARG A 480 5.78 16.98 -2.18
CA ARG A 480 6.09 16.12 -1.05
C ARG A 480 4.86 15.32 -0.61
N GLN A 481 5.07 14.07 -0.26
CA GLN A 481 4.07 13.15 0.25
C GLN A 481 4.17 13.04 1.78
N THR A 482 3.03 12.96 2.44
CA THR A 482 2.94 12.80 3.90
C THR A 482 2.69 11.34 4.23
N CYS A 483 3.38 10.79 5.23
CA CYS A 483 3.17 9.42 5.68
C CYS A 483 2.21 9.29 6.89
N GLY A 484 1.46 10.37 7.21
CA GLY A 484 0.56 10.40 8.37
C GLY A 484 1.26 10.50 9.73
N LEU A 485 2.58 10.69 9.74
CA LEU A 485 3.37 11.01 10.92
C LEU A 485 3.46 12.52 11.07
N PHE A 486 3.06 13.03 12.23
CA PHE A 486 3.13 14.44 12.55
C PHE A 486 4.23 14.70 13.57
N THR A 487 4.66 15.96 13.70
CA THR A 487 5.68 16.40 14.66
C THR A 487 5.36 16.07 16.11
N HIS A 488 4.06 15.90 16.45
CA HIS A 488 3.60 15.49 17.78
C HIS A 488 3.49 13.96 17.94
N THR A 489 3.67 13.18 16.88
CA THR A 489 3.63 11.71 16.90
C THR A 489 5.02 11.17 17.22
N ILE A 490 5.33 11.13 18.52
CA ILE A 490 6.63 10.72 19.03
C ILE A 490 6.69 9.20 19.19
N TYR A 491 5.61 8.60 19.70
CA TYR A 491 5.56 7.17 20.02
C TYR A 491 4.55 6.37 19.19
N TYR A 492 4.72 5.05 19.11
CA TYR A 492 3.89 4.16 18.28
C TYR A 492 2.42 4.14 18.63
N LYS A 493 2.21 4.04 19.93
CA LYS A 493 0.89 4.11 20.52
C LYS A 493 0.16 5.44 20.23
N GLU A 494 0.89 6.49 19.82
CA GLU A 494 0.37 7.84 19.58
C GLU A 494 0.14 8.14 18.10
N TYR A 495 0.38 7.16 17.21
CA TYR A 495 0.01 7.30 15.80
C TYR A 495 -1.48 7.68 15.69
N PRO A 496 -1.87 8.63 14.82
CA PRO A 496 -3.28 8.99 14.63
C PRO A 496 -4.14 7.77 14.24
N GLY A 497 -5.12 7.40 15.07
CA GLY A 497 -5.90 6.16 14.89
C GLY A 497 -5.25 4.89 15.46
N GLY A 498 -4.05 5.03 16.04
CA GLY A 498 -3.27 4.00 16.72
C GLY A 498 -2.43 3.12 15.77
N PRO A 499 -1.61 2.23 16.34
CA PRO A 499 -0.76 1.27 15.61
C PRO A 499 -1.44 0.53 14.44
N LYS A 500 -2.68 0.10 14.64
CA LYS A 500 -3.43 -0.66 13.64
C LYS A 500 -3.76 0.16 12.39
N GLU A 501 -3.93 1.48 12.52
CA GLU A 501 -4.19 2.34 11.38
C GLU A 501 -2.91 2.56 10.55
N LEU A 502 -1.75 2.66 11.21
CA LEU A 502 -0.47 2.64 10.51
C LEU A 502 -0.29 1.32 9.74
N ASP A 503 -0.49 0.18 10.40
CA ASP A 503 -0.42 -1.14 9.76
C ASP A 503 -1.34 -1.23 8.54
N LYS A 504 -2.56 -0.69 8.62
CA LYS A 504 -3.52 -0.65 7.51
C LYS A 504 -3.04 0.25 6.37
N SER A 505 -2.46 1.41 6.67
CA SER A 505 -1.88 2.31 5.65
C SER A 505 -0.74 1.63 4.87
N ILE A 506 0.08 0.85 5.57
CA ILE A 506 1.22 0.12 5.00
C ILE A 506 0.77 -1.13 4.23
N ARG A 507 -0.20 -1.88 4.77
CA ARG A 507 -0.66 -3.17 4.21
C ARG A 507 -1.73 -2.95 3.14
N GLY A 508 -1.32 -2.33 2.03
CA GLY A 508 -2.20 -2.11 0.89
C GLY A 508 -3.11 -0.88 1.01
N GLY A 509 -2.89 -0.04 2.03
CA GLY A 509 -3.59 1.21 2.27
C GLY A 509 -2.94 2.42 1.60
N GLU A 510 -3.13 3.59 2.20
CA GLU A 510 -2.79 4.89 1.58
C GLU A 510 -1.30 5.00 1.24
N LEU A 511 -0.40 4.72 2.19
CA LEU A 511 1.03 4.83 1.93
C LEU A 511 1.52 3.82 0.89
N PHE A 512 1.00 2.59 0.93
CA PHE A 512 1.29 1.58 -0.09
C PHE A 512 0.93 2.09 -1.48
N LEU A 513 -0.27 2.66 -1.63
CA LEU A 513 -0.75 3.19 -2.90
C LEU A 513 0.03 4.44 -3.33
N THR A 514 0.48 5.27 -2.40
CA THR A 514 1.34 6.41 -2.71
C THR A 514 2.63 5.96 -3.39
N VAL A 515 3.32 4.97 -2.82
CA VAL A 515 4.53 4.39 -3.43
C VAL A 515 4.20 3.66 -4.74
N LEU A 516 3.08 2.95 -4.81
CA LEU A 516 2.69 2.21 -6.00
C LEU A 516 2.37 3.14 -7.18
N LEU A 517 1.61 4.20 -6.96
CA LEU A 517 1.01 5.00 -8.05
C LEU A 517 1.87 6.21 -8.44
N ASN A 518 2.76 6.68 -7.56
CA ASN A 518 3.65 7.80 -7.85
C ASN A 518 5.07 7.30 -8.18
N PRO A 519 5.63 7.62 -9.35
CA PRO A 519 6.97 7.21 -9.73
C PRO A 519 8.08 7.92 -8.92
N VAL A 520 7.80 9.11 -8.39
CA VAL A 520 8.72 9.90 -7.54
C VAL A 520 8.02 10.18 -6.22
N ASN A 521 8.64 9.76 -5.11
CA ASN A 521 8.12 9.94 -3.76
C ASN A 521 9.17 10.63 -2.89
N GLU A 522 8.90 11.87 -2.49
CA GLU A 522 9.60 12.55 -1.41
C GLU A 522 8.74 12.47 -0.15
N LEU A 523 9.17 11.71 0.84
CA LEU A 523 8.41 11.47 2.08
C LEU A 523 8.96 12.35 3.21
N ASP A 524 8.05 13.06 3.88
CA ASP A 524 8.36 13.83 5.09
C ASP A 524 8.40 12.95 6.33
N LYS A 525 9.40 13.20 7.21
CA LYS A 525 9.45 12.66 8.56
C LYS A 525 10.04 13.68 9.54
N PRO A 526 9.31 14.10 10.60
CA PRO A 526 9.86 14.95 11.64
C PRO A 526 10.77 14.17 12.62
N LYS A 527 11.81 14.84 13.18
CA LYS A 527 12.80 14.25 14.11
C LYS A 527 12.18 13.56 15.34
N GLY A 528 11.04 14.06 15.84
CA GLY A 528 10.38 13.55 17.04
C GLY A 528 9.86 12.11 16.95
N SER A 529 9.74 11.54 15.74
CA SER A 529 9.39 10.13 15.56
C SER A 529 10.65 9.26 15.72
N HIS A 530 10.93 8.82 16.95
CA HIS A 530 12.13 8.10 17.39
C HIS A 530 12.60 6.98 16.44
N VAL A 531 13.91 6.69 16.50
CA VAL A 531 14.52 5.66 15.67
C VAL A 531 14.80 4.39 16.44
N LEU A 532 13.94 3.38 16.30
CA LEU A 532 14.21 2.05 16.86
C LEU A 532 13.75 0.89 15.99
N THR A 533 14.71 0.05 15.61
CA THR A 533 14.52 -1.35 15.23
C THR A 533 13.53 -2.05 16.15
N CYS A 534 12.38 -2.47 15.61
CA CYS A 534 11.47 -3.38 16.29
C CYS A 534 11.33 -4.66 15.47
N PHE A 535 11.88 -5.74 16.02
CA PHE A 535 11.60 -7.09 15.60
C PHE A 535 10.13 -7.41 15.88
N SER A 536 9.48 -8.00 14.88
CA SER A 536 8.23 -8.73 15.06
C SER A 536 8.49 -10.00 15.87
N SER A 537 8.00 -10.09 17.10
CA SER A 537 7.60 -11.39 17.66
C SER A 537 6.10 -11.55 17.51
N LEU A 538 5.66 -11.76 16.26
CA LEU A 538 4.47 -12.55 15.98
C LEU A 538 4.55 -13.06 14.53
N TRP A 539 5.55 -13.88 14.24
CA TRP A 539 5.54 -14.90 13.19
C TRP A 539 6.85 -15.70 13.28
N LEU A 540 6.90 -16.65 14.22
CA LEU A 540 7.70 -17.87 14.06
C LEU A 540 7.26 -18.92 15.08
N SER A 541 6.74 -20.03 14.54
CA SER A 541 6.53 -21.32 15.17
C SER A 541 5.88 -22.17 14.08
N HIS A 542 6.42 -23.23 13.48
CA HIS A 542 7.59 -24.07 13.72
C HIS A 542 7.88 -24.78 12.37
N SER A 543 9.15 -25.04 12.06
CA SER A 543 9.66 -26.41 11.78
C SER A 543 11.03 -26.38 11.10
N HIS A 544 11.98 -27.01 11.77
CA HIS A 544 13.14 -27.66 11.14
C HIS A 544 12.66 -28.93 10.43
N SER A 545 13.04 -29.13 9.17
CA SER A 545 13.52 -30.43 8.68
C SER A 545 14.21 -30.26 7.33
N HIS A 546 15.39 -30.86 7.22
CA HIS A 546 16.18 -30.94 6.00
C HIS A 546 15.52 -31.88 4.99
N THR A 547 15.45 -31.48 3.72
CA THR A 547 15.90 -32.28 2.56
C THR A 547 15.87 -31.44 1.27
N HIS A 548 16.92 -31.61 0.47
CA HIS A 548 17.32 -30.82 -0.70
C HIS A 548 16.39 -30.94 -1.91
N PHE A 549 16.13 -29.83 -2.62
CA PHE A 549 16.26 -29.72 -4.08
C PHE A 549 16.54 -28.25 -4.51
N THR A 550 17.73 -28.09 -5.11
CA THR A 550 18.37 -27.02 -5.93
C THR A 550 17.46 -26.08 -6.76
N HIS A 551 17.71 -24.78 -7.03
CA HIS A 551 18.81 -23.82 -6.83
C HIS A 551 18.24 -22.37 -6.87
N LEU A 552 18.28 -21.63 -5.75
CA LEU A 552 18.89 -20.29 -5.63
C LEU A 552 18.88 -19.90 -4.13
N TYR A 553 20.08 -19.74 -3.57
CA TYR A 553 20.36 -19.56 -2.15
C TYR A 553 20.05 -18.13 -1.67
N VAL A 554 19.30 -18.00 -0.57
CA VAL A 554 19.63 -17.04 0.49
C VAL A 554 19.58 -17.79 1.82
N GLN A 555 20.77 -18.13 2.29
CA GLN A 555 21.04 -18.68 3.61
C GLN A 555 20.78 -17.60 4.66
N GLY A 556 20.05 -17.97 5.73
CA GLY A 556 20.02 -17.18 6.95
C GLY A 556 21.39 -17.16 7.62
N LEU A 557 21.68 -16.05 8.31
CA LEU A 557 22.75 -15.99 9.30
C LEU A 557 22.11 -15.97 10.69
N GLU A 558 22.41 -16.99 11.49
CA GLU A 558 22.32 -16.95 12.94
C GLU A 558 23.37 -15.98 13.48
N ILE A 559 22.96 -14.98 14.27
CA ILE A 559 23.80 -14.38 15.30
C ILE A 559 22.96 -14.26 16.59
N LEU A 560 23.33 -15.13 17.53
CA LEU A 560 23.20 -15.11 18.99
C LEU A 560 22.34 -14.05 19.70
N LEU A 561 21.36 -14.60 20.43
CA LEU A 561 20.85 -14.19 21.73
C LEU A 561 21.91 -13.57 22.66
N GLU A 562 21.74 -12.30 23.07
CA GLU A 562 22.02 -11.79 24.44
C GLU A 562 21.59 -10.31 24.56
N SER A 563 20.29 -9.99 24.64
CA SER A 563 19.87 -8.61 25.05
C SER A 563 18.48 -8.51 25.70
N GLN A 564 17.83 -9.63 26.02
CA GLN A 564 16.43 -9.65 26.44
C GLN A 564 16.21 -9.39 27.95
N LYS A 565 17.09 -8.66 28.64
CA LYS A 565 16.95 -8.43 30.10
C LYS A 565 16.72 -7.01 30.58
N HIS A 566 16.85 -5.98 29.75
CA HIS A 566 16.47 -4.63 30.18
C HIS A 566 16.07 -3.78 28.98
N THR A 567 14.76 -3.53 28.79
CA THR A 567 14.19 -2.25 28.33
C THR A 567 12.67 -2.37 28.17
N ASP A 568 11.94 -1.71 29.06
CA ASP A 568 10.52 -1.35 28.89
C ASP A 568 10.42 -0.18 27.89
N ALA A 569 10.16 -0.43 26.60
CA ALA A 569 9.91 0.67 25.66
C ALA A 569 9.31 0.23 24.30
N ASN A 570 8.11 0.71 23.98
CA ASN A 570 7.35 0.45 22.75
C ASN A 570 7.41 1.66 21.80
N TYR A 571 8.18 1.61 20.70
CA TYR A 571 8.41 2.76 19.78
C TYR A 571 8.25 2.42 18.29
N ILE A 572 7.96 3.43 17.42
CA ILE A 572 7.75 3.23 15.96
C ILE A 572 9.08 3.26 15.26
N PHE A 573 9.28 2.35 14.31
CA PHE A 573 10.12 2.68 13.16
C PHE A 573 9.53 2.18 11.85
N PHE A 574 9.90 2.85 10.76
CA PHE A 574 9.44 2.63 9.40
C PHE A 574 10.26 1.64 8.52
N PRO A 575 11.18 0.76 9.01
CA PRO A 575 11.92 -0.13 8.12
C PRO A 575 11.02 -1.25 7.57
N LEU A 576 9.94 -1.58 8.29
CA LEU A 576 8.96 -2.58 7.88
C LEU A 576 8.10 -2.12 6.69
N CYS A 577 7.98 -0.81 6.47
CA CYS A 577 7.24 -0.26 5.33
C CYS A 577 7.83 -0.79 4.02
N PHE A 578 9.14 -0.62 3.85
CA PHE A 578 9.88 -1.13 2.70
C PHE A 578 10.07 -2.64 2.75
N ARG A 579 10.34 -3.21 3.94
CA ARG A 579 10.52 -4.67 4.04
C ARG A 579 9.27 -5.46 3.67
N TYR A 580 8.05 -4.95 3.90
CA TYR A 580 6.79 -5.60 3.48
C TYR A 580 6.33 -5.18 2.07
N LEU A 581 6.59 -3.95 1.63
CA LEU A 581 6.44 -3.56 0.22
C LEU A 581 7.37 -4.38 -0.70
N LEU A 582 8.56 -4.76 -0.22
CA LEU A 582 9.63 -5.44 -0.98
C LEU A 582 9.82 -6.93 -0.61
N SER A 583 9.13 -7.46 0.41
CA SER A 583 9.05 -8.93 0.64
C SER A 583 8.21 -9.65 -0.43
N PHE A 584 7.61 -8.92 -1.36
CA PHE A 584 7.14 -9.44 -2.64
C PHE A 584 8.33 -9.48 -3.62
N SER A 585 9.06 -10.60 -3.59
CA SER A 585 10.29 -10.84 -4.36
C SER A 585 10.22 -10.40 -5.83
N LEU A 586 10.95 -9.35 -6.19
CA LEU A 586 11.29 -8.94 -7.56
C LEU A 586 12.81 -8.76 -7.67
N THR A 587 13.52 -9.83 -7.98
CA THR A 587 14.91 -9.76 -8.45
C THR A 587 14.95 -9.20 -9.86
N PHE A 588 15.83 -8.22 -10.08
CA PHE A 588 16.18 -7.67 -11.39
C PHE A 588 16.85 -8.74 -12.27
N SER A 589 16.47 -8.79 -13.54
CA SER A 589 17.36 -9.25 -14.60
C SER A 589 18.03 -8.00 -15.16
N LEU A 590 19.34 -7.88 -14.95
CA LEU A 590 20.19 -7.05 -15.80
C LEU A 590 20.26 -7.72 -17.17
N SER A 591 20.16 -6.91 -18.23
CA SER A 591 20.85 -7.19 -19.49
C SER A 591 22.28 -6.67 -19.35
#